data_AF-A0A6C1B8G5-F1
#
_entry.id   AF-A0A6C1B8G5-F1
#
_cell.length_a   1.000
_cell.length_b   1.000
_cell.length_c   1.000
_cell.angle_alpha   90.00
_cell.angle_beta   90.00
_cell.angle_gamma   90.00
#
_symmetry.space_group_name_H-M   'P 1'
#
loop_
_entity.id
_entity.type
_entity.pdbx_description
1 polymer ?
#
loop_
_entity_poly.entity_id
_entity_poly.type
_entity_poly.pdbx_seq_one_letter_code
_entity_poly.pdbx_strand_id
1 'polypeptide(L)'
;MQRNLSREAHLWHTVTLPEYMDRAHDHLQKAFDYLVLDVRSGSEPLAGEYPPVPYWGGRMEYLLQTYSNARAALSQGDFDPMGTWDSSLSDIPRGFQEGITHWMDHVNEFWGELNAAYSIASRFSRALSMSNMYSSDDYKDRSADWHYEIPEDMGYPGDDIAVYSEEHIFPQLPAEIPEYAADTSVTCKTGDIVPWTGVWVPTTGMGTAALVFARKHLQIMQASYEVTKNGDDETFTVVDTCFHPVKPTGRMIPHPAMAGSPATATRPNVPAGQPCPEAGWWFTPAKPDSRRHFKQGEIMPSTGGDYGQTFWQWSPDQSAPTL
;
A
#
# COMPACT_ATOMS: atom_id res chain seq x y z
N MET A 1 0.59 -12.71 6.57
CA MET A 1 1.82 -12.74 5.73
C MET A 1 3.01 -12.52 6.64
N GLN A 2 4.16 -13.17 6.45
CA GLN A 2 5.34 -12.83 7.27
C GLN A 2 5.91 -11.50 6.75
N ARG A 3 6.01 -10.51 7.63
CA ARG A 3 6.52 -9.17 7.30
C ARG A 3 7.99 -9.20 6.85
N ASN A 4 8.35 -8.30 5.96
CA ASN A 4 9.69 -8.24 5.38
C ASN A 4 10.17 -6.79 5.25
N LEU A 5 11.26 -6.48 5.95
CA LEU A 5 11.79 -5.11 6.06
C LEU A 5 12.19 -4.54 4.71
N SER A 6 12.86 -5.34 3.87
CA SER A 6 13.31 -4.89 2.56
C SER A 6 12.14 -4.61 1.63
N ARG A 7 11.11 -5.45 1.63
CA ARG A 7 9.88 -5.25 0.84
C ARG A 7 9.16 -3.97 1.25
N GLU A 8 8.82 -3.85 2.53
CA GLU A 8 8.06 -2.70 3.03
C GLU A 8 8.86 -1.40 2.87
N ALA A 9 10.15 -1.39 3.25
CA ALA A 9 10.99 -0.20 3.08
C ALA A 9 11.16 0.19 1.61
N HIS A 10 11.26 -0.78 0.71
CA HIS A 10 11.33 -0.49 -0.72
C HIS A 10 10.04 0.15 -1.25
N LEU A 11 8.87 -0.32 -0.82
CA LEU A 11 7.58 0.29 -1.17
C LEU A 11 7.50 1.73 -0.69
N TRP A 12 7.83 1.96 0.57
CA TRP A 12 7.87 3.30 1.17
C TRP A 12 8.82 4.24 0.44
N HIS A 13 10.04 3.79 0.15
CA HIS A 13 11.00 4.57 -0.64
C HIS A 13 10.50 4.81 -2.05
N THR A 14 9.86 3.83 -2.70
CA THR A 14 9.35 3.98 -4.06
C THR A 14 8.24 5.02 -4.13
N VAL A 15 7.24 4.92 -3.25
CA VAL A 15 6.08 5.82 -3.23
C VAL A 15 6.47 7.27 -2.98
N THR A 16 7.55 7.52 -2.25
CA THR A 16 8.00 8.87 -1.89
C THR A 16 8.96 9.50 -2.90
N LEU A 17 9.26 8.83 -4.02
CA LEU A 17 10.15 9.34 -5.07
C LEU A 17 9.42 10.27 -6.06
N PRO A 18 10.13 11.27 -6.64
CA PRO A 18 9.64 12.07 -7.76
C PRO A 18 9.15 11.22 -8.94
N GLU A 19 9.87 10.15 -9.27
CA GLU A 19 9.54 9.26 -10.39
C GLU A 19 8.21 8.52 -10.19
N TYR A 20 7.81 8.30 -8.94
CA TYR A 20 6.49 7.74 -8.65
C TYR A 20 5.38 8.74 -8.95
N MET A 21 5.60 10.01 -8.59
CA MET A 21 4.66 11.11 -8.86
C MET A 21 4.59 11.49 -10.34
N ASP A 22 5.62 11.21 -11.14
CA ASP A 22 5.60 11.42 -12.60
C ASP A 22 4.43 10.66 -13.25
N ARG A 23 4.09 9.49 -12.72
CA ARG A 23 2.93 8.72 -13.18
C ARG A 23 1.61 9.47 -12.92
N ALA A 24 1.45 10.10 -11.74
CA ALA A 24 0.25 10.88 -11.43
C ALA A 24 0.10 12.07 -12.37
N HIS A 25 1.21 12.77 -12.63
CA HIS A 25 1.26 13.86 -13.61
C HIS A 25 0.86 13.40 -15.02
N ASP A 26 1.41 12.28 -15.50
CA ASP A 26 1.11 11.77 -16.85
C ASP A 26 -0.36 11.39 -17.01
N HIS A 27 -0.96 10.77 -15.98
CA HIS A 27 -2.38 10.47 -15.94
C HIS A 27 -3.23 11.77 -15.90
N LEU A 28 -2.83 12.77 -15.11
CA LEU A 28 -3.50 14.07 -15.08
C LEU A 28 -3.46 14.78 -16.44
N GLN A 29 -2.33 14.72 -17.15
CA GLN A 29 -2.19 15.31 -18.48
C GLN A 29 -3.15 14.65 -19.47
N LYS A 30 -3.23 13.31 -19.49
CA LYS A 30 -4.17 12.60 -20.36
C LYS A 30 -5.62 12.93 -20.05
N ALA A 31 -5.98 12.98 -18.77
CA ALA A 31 -7.32 13.40 -18.36
C ALA A 31 -7.62 14.83 -18.86
N PHE A 32 -6.66 15.76 -18.73
CA PHE A 32 -6.82 17.12 -19.23
C PHE A 32 -6.96 17.16 -20.76
N ASP A 33 -6.23 16.32 -21.48
CA ASP A 33 -6.32 16.23 -22.94
C ASP A 33 -7.71 15.75 -23.39
N TYR A 34 -8.31 14.77 -22.71
CA TYR A 34 -9.69 14.34 -22.98
C TYR A 34 -10.71 15.44 -22.68
N LEU A 35 -10.55 16.15 -21.57
CA LEU A 35 -11.40 17.30 -21.23
C LEU A 35 -11.35 18.36 -22.33
N VAL A 36 -10.15 18.75 -22.77
CA VAL A 36 -9.95 19.76 -23.81
C VAL A 36 -10.49 19.27 -25.16
N LEU A 37 -10.33 17.99 -25.48
CA LEU A 37 -10.85 17.38 -26.71
C LEU A 37 -12.38 17.49 -26.77
N ASP A 38 -13.08 17.07 -25.72
CA ASP A 38 -14.54 17.05 -25.70
C ASP A 38 -15.14 18.45 -25.60
N VAL A 39 -14.48 19.39 -24.90
CA VAL A 39 -14.91 20.80 -24.91
C VAL A 39 -14.80 21.40 -26.32
N ARG A 40 -13.78 20.99 -27.10
CA ARG A 40 -13.54 21.50 -28.45
C ARG A 40 -14.33 20.80 -29.54
N SER A 41 -14.74 19.55 -29.35
CA SER A 41 -15.53 18.79 -30.33
C SER A 41 -16.86 19.49 -30.63
N GLY A 42 -17.39 20.23 -29.65
CA GLY A 42 -18.61 21.03 -29.78
C GLY A 42 -19.88 20.18 -29.81
N SER A 43 -19.81 18.91 -29.38
CA SER A 43 -20.96 18.01 -29.25
C SER A 43 -22.05 18.62 -28.34
N GLU A 44 -21.63 19.38 -27.31
CA GLU A 44 -22.51 20.21 -26.48
C GLU A 44 -22.01 21.67 -26.43
N PRO A 45 -22.65 22.61 -27.15
CA PRO A 45 -22.16 23.98 -27.32
C PRO A 45 -21.96 24.78 -26.02
N LEU A 46 -22.66 24.41 -24.95
CA LEU A 46 -22.61 25.09 -23.65
C LEU A 46 -21.68 24.41 -22.62
N ALA A 47 -21.05 23.28 -22.98
CA ALA A 47 -20.19 22.54 -22.04
C ALA A 47 -19.01 23.39 -21.53
N GLY A 48 -18.39 24.21 -22.38
CA GLY A 48 -17.32 25.12 -21.98
C GLY A 48 -17.77 26.31 -21.12
N GLU A 49 -19.07 26.63 -21.14
CA GLU A 49 -19.67 27.71 -20.34
C GLU A 49 -20.22 27.19 -18.99
N TYR A 50 -20.38 25.87 -18.85
CA TYR A 50 -20.83 25.24 -17.62
C TYR A 50 -19.78 25.42 -16.52
N PRO A 51 -20.04 26.21 -15.45
CA PRO A 51 -18.99 26.73 -14.56
C PRO A 51 -18.01 25.72 -13.95
N PRO A 52 -18.40 24.47 -13.63
CA PRO A 52 -17.44 23.44 -13.17
C PRO A 52 -16.34 23.11 -14.19
N VAL A 53 -16.62 23.17 -15.50
CA VAL A 53 -15.65 22.83 -16.55
C VAL A 53 -14.47 23.81 -16.60
N PRO A 54 -14.65 25.14 -16.75
CA PRO A 54 -13.53 26.07 -16.72
C PRO A 54 -12.88 26.17 -15.34
N TYR A 55 -13.64 25.98 -14.25
CA TYR A 55 -13.06 26.01 -12.90
C TYR A 55 -12.12 24.82 -12.68
N TRP A 56 -12.60 23.59 -12.83
CA TRP A 56 -11.79 22.39 -12.58
C TRP A 56 -10.79 22.14 -13.70
N GLY A 57 -11.12 22.46 -14.95
CA GLY A 57 -10.16 22.46 -16.05
C GLY A 57 -9.00 23.43 -15.82
N GLY A 58 -9.29 24.65 -15.31
CA GLY A 58 -8.25 25.59 -14.90
C GLY A 58 -7.39 25.10 -13.73
N ARG A 59 -7.98 24.35 -12.78
CA ARG A 59 -7.21 23.68 -11.70
C ARG A 59 -6.29 22.59 -12.26
N MET A 60 -6.76 21.75 -13.16
CA MET A 60 -5.93 20.74 -13.83
C MET A 60 -4.77 21.41 -14.58
N GLU A 61 -5.04 22.44 -15.37
CA GLU A 61 -4.02 23.20 -16.11
C GLU A 61 -2.98 23.82 -15.16
N TYR A 62 -3.41 24.43 -14.06
CA TYR A 62 -2.51 25.00 -13.05
C TYR A 62 -1.59 23.93 -12.45
N LEU A 63 -2.12 22.75 -12.12
CA LEU A 63 -1.32 21.64 -11.58
C LEU A 63 -0.30 21.12 -12.60
N LEU A 64 -0.67 21.02 -13.87
CA LEU A 64 0.26 20.63 -14.94
C LEU A 64 1.41 21.65 -15.09
N GLN A 65 1.08 22.95 -15.06
CA GLN A 65 2.09 24.02 -15.17
C GLN A 65 3.03 24.10 -13.96
N THR A 66 2.54 23.78 -12.75
CA THR A 66 3.31 23.89 -11.51
C THR A 66 4.04 22.61 -11.09
N TYR A 67 3.71 21.47 -11.71
CA TYR A 67 4.28 20.16 -11.36
C TYR A 67 5.82 20.14 -11.41
N SER A 68 6.44 20.72 -12.45
CA SER A 68 7.89 20.72 -12.61
C SER A 68 8.63 21.34 -11.41
N ASN A 69 8.09 22.42 -10.84
CA ASN A 69 8.63 23.06 -9.64
C ASN A 69 8.45 22.18 -8.39
N ALA A 70 7.27 21.58 -8.22
CA ALA A 70 6.98 20.68 -7.10
C ALA A 70 7.87 19.43 -7.14
N ARG A 71 8.04 18.83 -8.33
CA ARG A 71 8.94 17.70 -8.58
C ARG A 71 10.40 18.05 -8.27
N ALA A 72 10.85 19.24 -8.65
CA ALA A 72 12.20 19.71 -8.38
C ALA A 72 12.45 19.90 -6.87
N ALA A 73 11.50 20.47 -6.14
CA ALA A 73 11.56 20.59 -4.68
C ALA A 73 11.61 19.21 -4.00
N LEU A 74 10.74 18.28 -4.41
CA LEU A 74 10.73 16.91 -3.91
C LEU A 74 12.07 16.20 -4.12
N SER A 75 12.68 16.40 -5.29
CA SER A 75 14.01 15.84 -5.61
C SER A 75 15.12 16.36 -4.69
N GLN A 76 14.92 17.53 -4.06
CA GLN A 76 15.84 18.12 -3.09
C GLN A 76 15.47 17.75 -1.63
N GLY A 77 14.43 16.94 -1.44
CA GLY A 77 13.93 16.53 -0.13
C GLY A 77 12.96 17.52 0.51
N ASP A 78 12.46 18.50 -0.24
CA ASP A 78 11.36 19.37 0.18
C ASP A 78 10.02 18.82 -0.35
N PHE A 79 9.23 18.26 0.56
CA PHE A 79 8.00 17.54 0.24
C PHE A 79 6.78 18.46 0.16
N ASP A 80 6.85 19.67 0.72
CA ASP A 80 5.67 20.51 0.94
C ASP A 80 5.05 21.02 -0.39
N PRO A 81 5.84 21.42 -1.41
CA PRO A 81 5.29 21.76 -2.72
C PRO A 81 4.56 20.60 -3.39
N MET A 82 5.08 19.37 -3.28
CA MET A 82 4.40 18.19 -3.82
C MET A 82 3.16 17.81 -3.00
N GLY A 83 3.21 17.94 -1.67
CA GLY A 83 2.03 17.76 -0.82
C GLY A 83 0.90 18.72 -1.16
N THR A 84 1.23 19.97 -1.49
CA THR A 84 0.24 20.96 -1.96
C THR A 84 -0.34 20.58 -3.33
N TRP A 85 0.50 20.10 -4.24
CA TRP A 85 0.09 19.61 -5.55
C TRP A 85 -0.85 18.41 -5.44
N ASP A 86 -0.50 17.42 -4.61
CA ASP A 86 -1.28 16.22 -4.32
C ASP A 86 -2.65 16.56 -3.69
N SER A 87 -2.66 17.39 -2.64
CA SER A 87 -3.90 17.83 -2.00
C SER A 87 -4.82 18.56 -2.99
N SER A 88 -4.27 19.41 -3.86
CA SER A 88 -5.07 20.10 -4.87
C SER A 88 -5.62 19.15 -5.94
N LEU A 89 -4.87 18.11 -6.31
CA LEU A 89 -5.35 17.07 -7.23
C LEU A 89 -6.51 16.28 -6.61
N SER A 90 -6.47 16.04 -5.30
CA SER A 90 -7.49 15.26 -4.58
C SER A 90 -8.91 15.85 -4.64
N ASP A 91 -9.03 17.16 -4.83
CA ASP A 91 -10.31 17.85 -4.93
C ASP A 91 -10.97 17.73 -6.32
N ILE A 92 -10.17 17.51 -7.37
CA ILE A 92 -10.62 17.59 -8.77
C ILE A 92 -11.65 16.50 -9.13
N PRO A 93 -11.43 15.21 -8.81
CA PRO A 93 -12.40 14.16 -9.10
C PRO A 93 -13.77 14.47 -8.49
N ARG A 94 -13.82 14.81 -7.20
CA ARG A 94 -15.09 15.17 -6.55
C ARG A 94 -15.77 16.35 -7.22
N GLY A 95 -14.98 17.36 -7.59
CA GLY A 95 -15.43 18.53 -8.31
C GLY A 95 -16.15 18.24 -9.62
N PHE A 96 -15.62 17.32 -10.43
CA PHE A 96 -16.27 16.88 -11.67
C PHE A 96 -17.44 15.92 -11.43
N GLN A 97 -17.43 15.13 -10.36
CA GLN A 97 -18.49 14.17 -10.05
C GLN A 97 -19.76 14.86 -9.56
N GLU A 98 -19.61 15.93 -8.77
CA GLU A 98 -20.70 16.83 -8.41
C GLU A 98 -21.16 17.67 -9.62
N GLY A 99 -20.30 17.77 -10.64
CA GLY A 99 -20.61 18.33 -11.94
C GLY A 99 -21.30 17.34 -12.88
N ILE A 100 -21.84 17.87 -13.96
CA ILE A 100 -22.43 17.08 -15.04
C ILE A 100 -21.35 16.77 -16.09
N THR A 101 -21.00 15.49 -16.29
CA THR A 101 -20.04 15.03 -17.33
C THR A 101 -20.69 14.24 -18.47
N HIS A 102 -22.03 14.20 -18.57
CA HIS A 102 -22.71 13.40 -19.61
C HIS A 102 -22.49 13.90 -21.04
N TRP A 103 -21.98 15.11 -21.19
CA TRP A 103 -21.69 15.76 -22.47
C TRP A 103 -20.34 15.29 -23.07
N MET A 104 -19.52 14.58 -22.28
CA MET A 104 -18.21 14.10 -22.72
C MET A 104 -18.34 12.82 -23.54
N ASP A 105 -17.83 12.85 -24.76
CA ASP A 105 -17.75 11.68 -25.64
C ASP A 105 -16.76 10.64 -25.08
N HIS A 106 -15.70 11.09 -24.39
CA HIS A 106 -14.64 10.27 -23.80
C HIS A 106 -14.71 10.24 -22.27
N VAL A 107 -15.92 10.26 -21.70
CA VAL A 107 -16.14 10.34 -20.26
C VAL A 107 -15.44 9.21 -19.48
N ASN A 108 -15.39 7.99 -20.03
CA ASN A 108 -14.80 6.84 -19.34
C ASN A 108 -13.28 6.94 -19.30
N GLU A 109 -12.65 7.35 -20.39
CA GLU A 109 -11.21 7.56 -20.49
C GLU A 109 -10.77 8.73 -19.60
N PHE A 110 -11.51 9.84 -19.63
CA PHE A 110 -11.31 10.96 -18.73
C PHE A 110 -11.31 10.52 -17.26
N TRP A 111 -12.36 9.83 -16.82
CA TRP A 111 -12.47 9.35 -15.44
C TRP A 111 -11.43 8.29 -15.09
N GLY A 112 -11.10 7.39 -16.02
CA GLY A 112 -10.07 6.38 -15.83
C GLY A 112 -8.70 7.01 -15.52
N GLU A 113 -8.31 7.98 -16.34
CA GLU A 113 -7.04 8.71 -16.19
C GLU A 113 -7.04 9.60 -14.93
N LEU A 114 -8.13 10.35 -14.68
CA LEU A 114 -8.24 11.21 -13.50
C LEU A 114 -8.20 10.41 -12.18
N ASN A 115 -8.92 9.28 -12.12
CA ASN A 115 -8.91 8.40 -10.94
C ASN A 115 -7.56 7.70 -10.76
N ALA A 116 -6.84 7.39 -11.84
CA ALA A 116 -5.48 6.86 -11.76
C ALA A 116 -4.50 7.90 -11.20
N ALA A 117 -4.57 9.15 -11.66
CA ALA A 117 -3.78 10.26 -11.12
C ALA A 117 -4.02 10.43 -9.61
N TYR A 118 -5.29 10.55 -9.21
CA TYR A 118 -5.71 10.62 -7.81
C TYR A 118 -5.22 9.41 -6.98
N SER A 119 -5.36 8.21 -7.52
CA SER A 119 -4.95 6.98 -6.84
C SER A 119 -3.45 6.95 -6.54
N ILE A 120 -2.62 7.42 -7.45
CA ILE A 120 -1.17 7.46 -7.26
C ILE A 120 -0.81 8.53 -6.22
N ALA A 121 -1.39 9.72 -6.35
CA ALA A 121 -1.13 10.84 -5.46
C ALA A 121 -1.59 10.53 -4.02
N SER A 122 -2.77 9.93 -3.83
CA SER A 122 -3.26 9.52 -2.51
C SER A 122 -2.36 8.50 -1.80
N ARG A 123 -1.65 7.62 -2.51
CA ARG A 123 -0.65 6.71 -1.91
C ARG A 123 0.58 7.46 -1.42
N PHE A 124 1.04 8.47 -2.17
CA PHE A 124 2.08 9.39 -1.74
C PHE A 124 1.64 10.17 -0.48
N SER A 125 0.43 10.71 -0.47
CA SER A 125 -0.16 11.39 0.68
C SER A 125 -0.21 10.48 1.91
N ARG A 126 -0.72 9.26 1.73
CA ARG A 126 -0.87 8.26 2.81
C ARG A 126 0.47 7.83 3.39
N ALA A 127 1.52 7.76 2.58
CA ALA A 127 2.88 7.57 3.10
C ALA A 127 3.30 8.75 3.99
N LEU A 128 2.96 9.99 3.61
CA LEU A 128 3.37 11.17 4.35
C LEU A 128 2.42 11.59 5.48
N SER A 129 1.25 10.95 5.67
CA SER A 129 0.24 11.36 6.68
C SER A 129 0.85 11.62 8.06
N MET A 130 1.56 10.63 8.59
CA MET A 130 2.23 10.72 9.89
C MET A 130 3.32 11.80 9.89
N SER A 131 4.14 11.80 8.85
CA SER A 131 5.23 12.76 8.68
C SER A 131 4.74 14.22 8.63
N ASN A 132 3.54 14.46 8.10
CA ASN A 132 2.89 15.77 8.05
C ASN A 132 2.37 16.17 9.43
N MET A 133 1.69 15.27 10.14
CA MET A 133 1.20 15.54 11.49
C MET A 133 2.34 15.91 12.45
N TYR A 134 3.38 15.09 12.52
CA TYR A 134 4.51 15.29 13.44
C TYR A 134 5.45 16.46 13.07
N SER A 135 5.15 17.16 11.96
CA SER A 135 5.85 18.37 11.54
C SER A 135 5.17 19.67 11.93
N SER A 136 3.99 19.62 12.58
CA SER A 136 3.30 20.82 13.07
C SER A 136 4.15 21.56 14.12
N ASP A 137 3.91 22.86 14.27
CA ASP A 137 4.66 23.67 15.23
C ASP A 137 4.34 23.29 16.68
N ASP A 138 3.12 22.81 16.95
CA ASP A 138 2.68 22.40 18.28
C ASP A 138 3.49 21.21 18.85
N TYR A 139 3.95 20.30 17.98
CA TYR A 139 4.86 19.23 18.40
C TYR A 139 6.31 19.71 18.59
N LYS A 140 6.74 20.74 17.84
CA LYS A 140 8.09 21.31 17.96
C LYS A 140 8.24 22.15 19.23
N ASP A 141 7.21 22.91 19.59
CA ASP A 141 7.20 23.75 20.79
C ASP A 141 6.71 23.01 22.05
N ARG A 142 6.31 21.75 21.89
CA ARG A 142 5.86 20.82 22.94
C ARG A 142 4.53 21.22 23.59
N SER A 143 3.68 21.93 22.87
CA SER A 143 2.30 22.22 23.29
C SER A 143 1.35 21.05 23.00
N ALA A 144 1.64 20.23 21.99
CA ALA A 144 0.93 18.98 21.70
C ALA A 144 1.60 17.77 22.38
N ASP A 145 0.81 16.78 22.79
CA ASP A 145 1.29 15.55 23.45
C ASP A 145 0.83 14.29 22.71
N TRP A 146 1.79 13.64 22.06
CA TRP A 146 1.58 12.42 21.27
C TRP A 146 1.10 11.21 22.09
N HIS A 147 1.19 11.25 23.42
CA HIS A 147 0.66 10.16 24.27
C HIS A 147 -0.86 10.09 24.28
N TYR A 148 -1.54 11.20 23.95
CA TYR A 148 -3.00 11.31 24.00
C TYR A 148 -3.62 11.57 22.63
N GLU A 149 -2.81 11.91 21.64
CA GLU A 149 -3.22 12.25 20.29
C GLU A 149 -2.86 11.12 19.32
N ILE A 150 -3.71 10.08 19.28
CA ILE A 150 -3.64 9.08 18.21
C ILE A 150 -4.15 9.76 16.93
N PRO A 151 -3.35 9.85 15.86
CA PRO A 151 -3.78 10.39 14.58
C PRO A 151 -5.03 9.67 14.05
N GLU A 152 -5.97 10.43 13.48
CA GLU A 152 -7.13 9.85 12.79
C GLU A 152 -6.69 9.05 11.54
N ASP A 153 -5.63 9.51 10.85
CA ASP A 153 -5.03 8.81 9.72
C ASP A 153 -3.58 8.43 10.02
N MET A 154 -3.37 7.13 10.23
CA MET A 154 -2.08 6.51 10.50
C MET A 154 -1.25 6.24 9.23
N GLY A 155 -1.78 6.57 8.05
CA GLY A 155 -1.16 6.23 6.79
C GLY A 155 -1.19 4.72 6.56
N TYR A 156 -0.03 4.06 6.56
CA TYR A 156 0.09 2.61 6.41
C TYR A 156 0.43 1.93 7.74
N PRO A 157 -0.57 1.52 8.54
CA PRO A 157 -0.34 0.77 9.77
C PRO A 157 0.15 -0.65 9.46
N GLY A 158 0.97 -1.22 10.35
CA GLY A 158 1.44 -2.61 10.22
C GLY A 158 2.10 -2.91 8.87
N ASP A 159 1.58 -3.91 8.16
CA ASP A 159 2.03 -4.34 6.82
C ASP A 159 1.12 -3.88 5.67
N ASP A 160 0.21 -2.93 5.93
CA ASP A 160 -0.83 -2.51 4.99
C ASP A 160 -0.27 -1.98 3.66
N ILE A 161 0.90 -1.34 3.65
CA ILE A 161 1.51 -0.89 2.40
C ILE A 161 1.83 -2.07 1.46
N ALA A 162 2.26 -3.19 2.02
CA ALA A 162 2.58 -4.40 1.26
C ALA A 162 1.31 -5.19 0.90
N VAL A 163 0.30 -5.19 1.77
CA VAL A 163 -0.95 -5.92 1.56
C VAL A 163 -1.85 -5.22 0.54
N TYR A 164 -2.01 -3.90 0.65
CA TYR A 164 -3.05 -3.15 -0.08
C TYR A 164 -2.52 -2.21 -1.14
N SER A 165 -1.21 -1.94 -1.17
CA SER A 165 -0.64 -0.96 -2.12
C SER A 165 0.39 -1.52 -3.08
N GLU A 166 1.03 -2.65 -2.79
CA GLU A 166 2.13 -3.18 -3.62
C GLU A 166 1.75 -3.37 -5.09
N GLU A 167 0.60 -3.97 -5.40
CA GLU A 167 0.18 -4.21 -6.78
C GLU A 167 -0.02 -2.93 -7.60
N HIS A 168 -0.30 -1.81 -6.92
CA HIS A 168 -0.51 -0.52 -7.55
C HIS A 168 0.79 0.29 -7.63
N ILE A 169 1.66 0.11 -6.64
CA ILE A 169 3.01 0.69 -6.60
C ILE A 169 3.85 0.07 -7.70
N PHE A 170 3.80 -1.27 -7.82
CA PHE A 170 4.43 -2.07 -8.85
C PHE A 170 3.39 -2.78 -9.71
N PRO A 171 2.79 -2.11 -10.72
CA PRO A 171 1.89 -2.77 -11.67
C PRO A 171 2.55 -3.97 -12.35
N GLN A 172 3.86 -3.90 -12.54
CA GLN A 172 4.71 -5.04 -12.84
C GLN A 172 5.66 -5.27 -11.66
N LEU A 173 5.48 -6.39 -10.97
CA LEU A 173 6.30 -6.74 -9.82
C LEU A 173 7.76 -6.96 -10.24
N PRO A 174 8.75 -6.26 -9.65
CA PRO A 174 10.14 -6.46 -10.00
C PRO A 174 10.63 -7.82 -9.48
N ALA A 175 11.50 -8.48 -10.25
CA ALA A 175 12.05 -9.79 -9.87
C ALA A 175 12.99 -9.72 -8.65
N GLU A 176 13.70 -8.61 -8.53
CA GLU A 176 14.63 -8.32 -7.43
C GLU A 176 14.37 -6.91 -6.89
N ILE A 177 14.61 -6.74 -5.59
CA ILE A 177 14.53 -5.45 -4.90
C ILE A 177 15.83 -5.21 -4.11
N PRO A 178 16.18 -3.96 -3.77
CA PRO A 178 17.30 -3.70 -2.89
C PRO A 178 17.06 -4.33 -1.52
N GLU A 179 18.09 -4.94 -0.95
CA GLU A 179 18.09 -5.35 0.45
C GLU A 179 18.27 -4.12 1.33
N TYR A 180 17.44 -4.01 2.37
CA TYR A 180 17.52 -2.97 3.37
C TYR A 180 17.77 -3.55 4.75
N ALA A 181 18.57 -2.84 5.54
CA ALA A 181 18.86 -3.18 6.93
C ALA A 181 18.73 -1.95 7.84
N ALA A 182 18.39 -2.20 9.09
CA ALA A 182 18.43 -1.18 10.13
C ALA A 182 19.89 -0.81 10.45
N ASP A 183 20.23 0.46 10.36
CA ASP A 183 21.53 0.96 10.81
C ASP A 183 21.43 1.38 12.28
N THR A 184 21.70 0.41 13.16
CA THR A 184 21.62 0.55 14.62
C THR A 184 22.70 1.43 15.23
N SER A 185 23.70 1.86 14.43
CA SER A 185 24.67 2.86 14.89
C SER A 185 24.04 4.24 15.06
N VAL A 186 22.87 4.45 14.46
CA VAL A 186 22.08 5.67 14.66
C VAL A 186 20.75 5.36 15.30
N THR A 187 20.39 6.19 16.27
CA THR A 187 19.17 6.05 17.07
C THR A 187 18.49 7.41 17.19
N CYS A 188 17.18 7.43 17.05
CA CYS A 188 16.34 8.61 17.26
C CYS A 188 15.18 8.20 18.18
N LYS A 189 15.04 8.85 19.34
CA LYS A 189 13.97 8.51 20.29
C LYS A 189 12.70 9.23 19.92
N THR A 190 11.55 8.70 20.31
CA THR A 190 10.29 9.44 20.26
C THR A 190 10.47 10.86 20.84
N GLY A 191 10.01 11.87 20.11
CA GLY A 191 10.14 13.29 20.47
C GLY A 191 11.46 13.96 20.07
N ASP A 192 12.50 13.22 19.65
CA ASP A 192 13.74 13.81 19.14
C ASP A 192 13.53 14.40 17.74
N ILE A 193 14.25 15.45 17.38
CA ILE A 193 14.24 15.96 15.99
C ILE A 193 14.89 14.93 15.05
N VAL A 194 14.20 14.63 13.95
CA VAL A 194 14.63 13.61 13.00
C VAL A 194 15.93 14.02 12.27
N PRO A 195 16.97 13.17 12.28
CA PRO A 195 18.30 13.53 11.75
C PRO A 195 18.50 13.34 10.23
N TRP A 196 17.68 12.54 9.53
CA TRP A 196 17.61 12.50 8.06
C TRP A 196 16.25 11.98 7.57
N THR A 197 15.96 12.25 6.30
CA THR A 197 14.74 11.82 5.63
C THR A 197 14.83 10.37 5.19
N GLY A 198 13.80 9.56 5.46
CA GLY A 198 13.71 8.19 4.95
C GLY A 198 12.85 7.28 5.82
N VAL A 199 12.95 5.98 5.58
CA VAL A 199 12.25 4.95 6.35
C VAL A 199 12.99 4.63 7.64
N TRP A 200 12.25 4.42 8.71
CA TRP A 200 12.73 4.04 10.02
C TRP A 200 11.96 2.86 10.59
N VAL A 201 12.65 2.05 11.38
CA VAL A 201 12.10 0.87 12.06
C VAL A 201 12.33 1.00 13.58
N PRO A 202 11.34 0.68 14.42
CA PRO A 202 11.51 0.76 15.87
C PRO A 202 12.43 -0.36 16.39
N THR A 203 13.10 -0.13 17.52
CA THR A 203 13.99 -1.12 18.17
C THR A 203 13.26 -2.38 18.61
N THR A 204 11.93 -2.31 18.82
CA THR A 204 11.06 -3.47 19.05
C THR A 204 10.95 -4.40 17.83
N GLY A 205 11.45 -3.95 16.67
CA GLY A 205 11.40 -4.66 15.39
C GLY A 205 10.10 -4.39 14.65
N MET A 206 9.91 -5.06 13.52
CA MET A 206 8.68 -4.87 12.73
C MET A 206 7.47 -5.43 13.47
N GLY A 207 7.49 -6.68 13.96
CA GLY A 207 6.38 -7.27 14.73
C GLY A 207 4.99 -6.83 14.25
N THR A 208 4.22 -6.25 15.17
CA THR A 208 2.96 -5.53 14.92
C THR A 208 3.13 -4.02 14.70
N ALA A 209 4.35 -3.50 14.78
CA ALA A 209 4.66 -2.08 14.69
C ALA A 209 4.77 -1.58 13.23
N ALA A 210 4.17 -0.43 12.92
CA ALA A 210 4.32 0.19 11.61
C ALA A 210 5.78 0.63 11.35
N LEU A 211 6.23 0.53 10.09
CA LEU A 211 7.38 1.32 9.64
C LEU A 211 6.96 2.77 9.50
N VAL A 212 7.91 3.69 9.64
CA VAL A 212 7.62 5.13 9.55
C VAL A 212 8.51 5.80 8.50
N PHE A 213 7.95 6.72 7.73
CA PHE A 213 8.72 7.64 6.91
C PHE A 213 8.83 8.98 7.63
N ALA A 214 10.06 9.44 7.86
CA ALA A 214 10.32 10.66 8.60
C ALA A 214 11.15 11.64 7.77
N ARG A 215 10.99 12.95 8.00
CA ARG A 215 11.62 14.06 7.27
C ARG A 215 12.61 14.81 8.16
N LYS A 216 13.82 14.99 7.63
CA LYS A 216 14.94 15.63 8.31
C LYS A 216 14.60 17.03 8.82
N HIS A 217 14.95 17.34 10.08
CA HIS A 217 14.85 18.66 10.70
C HIS A 217 13.46 19.30 10.76
N LEU A 218 12.45 18.67 10.16
CA LEU A 218 11.10 19.22 10.03
C LEU A 218 10.13 18.61 11.03
N GLN A 219 10.30 17.33 11.39
CA GLN A 219 9.43 16.65 12.35
C GLN A 219 10.21 16.13 13.57
N ILE A 220 9.50 15.98 14.68
CA ILE A 220 9.96 15.11 15.77
C ILE A 220 9.72 13.65 15.36
N MET A 221 10.50 12.72 15.91
CA MET A 221 10.27 11.30 15.72
C MET A 221 8.98 10.91 16.42
N GLN A 222 8.06 10.34 15.65
CA GLN A 222 6.77 9.84 16.13
C GLN A 222 6.94 8.65 17.08
N ALA A 223 5.91 8.36 17.87
CA ALA A 223 5.85 7.13 18.66
C ALA A 223 5.70 5.90 17.76
N SER A 224 6.00 4.71 18.28
CA SER A 224 5.69 3.45 17.60
C SER A 224 4.22 3.12 17.79
N TYR A 225 3.59 2.64 16.72
CA TYR A 225 2.19 2.23 16.73
C TYR A 225 2.11 0.73 16.53
N GLU A 226 1.87 0.01 17.63
CA GLU A 226 1.67 -1.43 17.61
C GLU A 226 0.20 -1.74 17.32
N VAL A 227 -0.02 -2.48 16.24
CA VAL A 227 -1.36 -2.81 15.75
C VAL A 227 -1.76 -4.20 16.23
N THR A 228 -2.85 -4.29 16.98
CA THR A 228 -3.48 -5.58 17.32
C THR A 228 -4.76 -5.73 16.53
N LYS A 229 -4.89 -6.83 15.78
CA LYS A 229 -6.11 -7.15 15.02
C LYS A 229 -6.93 -8.20 15.77
N ASN A 230 -8.18 -7.88 16.09
CA ASN A 230 -9.15 -8.76 16.76
C ASN A 230 -10.39 -8.92 15.87
N GLY A 231 -10.36 -9.88 14.94
CA GLY A 231 -11.38 -9.95 13.90
C GLY A 231 -11.23 -8.78 12.93
N ASP A 232 -12.30 -8.02 12.74
CA ASP A 232 -12.31 -6.82 11.90
C ASP A 232 -11.91 -5.54 12.67
N ASP A 233 -11.77 -5.62 14.00
CA ASP A 233 -11.37 -4.49 14.84
C ASP A 233 -9.85 -4.38 14.93
N GLU A 234 -9.32 -3.18 14.72
CA GLU A 234 -7.92 -2.83 14.94
C GLU A 234 -7.77 -1.93 16.17
N THR A 235 -6.83 -2.27 17.05
CA THR A 235 -6.45 -1.40 18.17
C THR A 235 -5.00 -0.98 18.04
N PHE A 236 -4.77 0.31 18.30
CA PHE A 236 -3.45 0.92 18.24
C PHE A 236 -2.93 1.17 19.64
N THR A 237 -1.77 0.62 19.95
CA THR A 237 -1.04 0.93 21.18
C THR A 237 0.13 1.83 20.85
N VAL A 238 0.14 3.02 21.46
CA VAL A 238 1.23 3.99 21.34
C VAL A 238 2.36 3.58 22.26
N VAL A 239 3.57 3.42 21.71
CA VAL A 239 4.76 2.97 22.43
C VAL A 239 5.92 3.92 22.18
N ASP A 240 6.41 4.55 23.25
CA ASP A 240 7.67 5.29 23.22
C ASP A 240 8.84 4.33 23.02
N THR A 241 9.69 4.63 22.03
CA THR A 241 10.80 3.75 21.68
C THR A 241 11.93 4.51 20.99
N CYS A 242 12.95 3.76 20.62
CA CYS A 242 14.04 4.19 19.76
C CYS A 242 13.75 3.71 18.33
N PHE A 243 14.10 4.52 17.34
CA PHE A 243 14.01 4.19 15.93
C PHE A 243 15.40 4.16 15.32
N HIS A 244 15.55 3.29 14.32
CA HIS A 244 16.77 3.16 13.52
C HIS A 244 16.47 3.42 12.03
N PRO A 245 17.35 4.13 11.31
CA PRO A 245 17.25 4.24 9.85
C PRO A 245 17.20 2.88 9.20
N VAL A 246 16.41 2.78 8.15
CA VAL A 246 16.48 1.67 7.21
C VAL A 246 17.26 2.13 5.97
N LYS A 247 18.40 1.50 5.70
CA LYS A 247 19.31 1.86 4.60
C LYS A 247 19.53 0.70 3.64
N PRO A 248 19.72 0.97 2.34
CA PRO A 248 20.09 -0.07 1.40
C PRO A 248 21.47 -0.64 1.77
N THR A 249 21.62 -1.96 1.73
CA THR A 249 22.90 -2.65 1.99
C THR A 249 23.82 -2.63 0.76
N GLY A 250 23.29 -2.20 -0.39
CA GLY A 250 23.94 -2.29 -1.70
C GLY A 250 23.76 -3.64 -2.40
N ARG A 251 23.08 -4.60 -1.76
CA ARG A 251 22.73 -5.90 -2.37
C ARG A 251 21.33 -5.86 -2.95
N MET A 252 21.10 -6.67 -3.98
CA MET A 252 19.78 -6.99 -4.50
C MET A 252 19.37 -8.38 -4.00
N ILE A 253 18.09 -8.57 -3.69
CA ILE A 253 17.50 -9.84 -3.24
C ILE A 253 16.28 -10.17 -4.10
N PRO A 254 15.92 -11.46 -4.26
CA PRO A 254 14.67 -11.83 -4.89
C PRO A 254 13.48 -11.16 -4.20
N HIS A 255 12.51 -10.70 -4.98
CA HIS A 255 11.33 -10.04 -4.43
C HIS A 255 10.62 -10.96 -3.42
N PRO A 256 10.43 -10.54 -2.15
CA PRO A 256 9.89 -11.43 -1.12
C PRO A 256 8.48 -11.97 -1.42
N ALA A 257 7.65 -11.22 -2.14
CA ALA A 257 6.36 -11.74 -2.63
C ALA A 257 6.50 -12.85 -3.68
N MET A 258 7.59 -12.86 -4.46
CA MET A 258 7.90 -13.94 -5.43
C MET A 258 8.56 -15.14 -4.75
N ALA A 259 9.43 -14.89 -3.75
CA ALA A 259 9.97 -15.93 -2.87
C ALA A 259 8.89 -16.55 -1.96
N GLY A 260 7.80 -15.80 -1.74
CA GLY A 260 6.64 -16.13 -0.91
C GLY A 260 5.50 -16.80 -1.66
N SER A 261 5.72 -17.27 -2.89
CA SER A 261 5.17 -18.57 -3.24
C SER A 261 6.27 -19.59 -2.96
N PRO A 262 6.30 -20.31 -1.82
CA PRO A 262 6.41 -21.73 -2.05
C PRO A 262 5.33 -22.00 -3.08
N ALA A 263 5.66 -22.76 -4.11
CA ALA A 263 4.63 -23.68 -4.50
C ALA A 263 4.21 -24.39 -3.18
N THR A 264 3.13 -23.94 -2.53
CA THR A 264 2.02 -24.85 -2.46
C THR A 264 1.85 -25.23 -3.92
N ALA A 265 2.58 -26.27 -4.33
CA ALA A 265 2.12 -27.12 -5.38
C ALA A 265 0.67 -27.28 -4.96
N THR A 266 -0.23 -26.62 -5.67
CA THR A 266 -1.66 -26.76 -5.43
C THR A 266 -1.84 -28.24 -5.68
N ARG A 267 -1.69 -29.04 -4.62
CA ARG A 267 -1.60 -30.49 -4.75
C ARG A 267 -2.96 -30.82 -5.32
N PRO A 268 -3.02 -31.33 -6.55
CA PRO A 268 -4.30 -31.48 -7.22
C PRO A 268 -5.20 -32.32 -6.32
N ASN A 269 -6.47 -31.93 -6.21
CA ASN A 269 -7.47 -32.71 -5.50
C ASN A 269 -7.40 -34.16 -5.99
N VAL A 270 -7.21 -35.11 -5.09
CA VAL A 270 -7.04 -36.51 -5.45
C VAL A 270 -8.42 -37.19 -5.40
N PRO A 271 -8.96 -37.68 -6.54
CA PRO A 271 -10.21 -38.42 -6.53
C PRO A 271 -10.08 -39.68 -5.66
N ALA A 272 -11.14 -40.05 -4.95
CA ALA A 272 -11.19 -41.34 -4.27
C ALA A 272 -10.95 -42.50 -5.26
N GLY A 273 -10.27 -43.53 -4.79
CA GLY A 273 -9.81 -44.67 -5.60
C GLY A 273 -8.43 -44.47 -6.23
N GLN A 274 -7.86 -43.26 -6.21
CA GLN A 274 -6.49 -43.01 -6.66
C GLN A 274 -5.48 -43.20 -5.51
N PRO A 275 -4.23 -43.61 -5.84
CA PRO A 275 -3.15 -43.68 -4.85
C PRO A 275 -2.76 -42.27 -4.38
N CYS A 276 -2.47 -42.15 -3.10
CA CYS A 276 -2.03 -40.92 -2.49
C CYS A 276 -0.67 -40.49 -3.07
N PRO A 277 -0.54 -39.27 -3.64
CA PRO A 277 0.69 -38.84 -4.28
C PRO A 277 1.82 -38.59 -3.28
N GLU A 278 1.48 -38.27 -2.02
CA GLU A 278 2.44 -37.89 -0.98
C GLU A 278 1.92 -38.18 0.43
N ALA A 279 2.77 -38.75 1.28
CA ALA A 279 2.41 -39.03 2.66
C ALA A 279 2.14 -37.74 3.45
N GLY A 280 1.05 -37.71 4.23
CA GLY A 280 0.68 -36.56 5.05
C GLY A 280 -0.78 -36.58 5.45
N TRP A 281 -1.26 -35.49 6.06
CA TRP A 281 -2.66 -35.31 6.45
C TRP A 281 -3.49 -34.75 5.30
N TRP A 282 -4.57 -35.45 4.98
CA TRP A 282 -5.54 -35.06 3.96
C TRP A 282 -6.93 -35.05 4.57
N PHE A 283 -7.83 -34.23 4.03
CA PHE A 283 -9.24 -34.20 4.41
C PHE A 283 -10.12 -34.16 3.17
N THR A 284 -11.41 -34.47 3.33
CA THR A 284 -12.40 -34.33 2.26
C THR A 284 -13.60 -33.53 2.76
N PRO A 285 -14.06 -32.51 2.00
CA PRO A 285 -15.31 -31.80 2.33
C PRO A 285 -16.55 -32.69 2.28
N ALA A 286 -16.47 -33.84 1.60
CA ALA A 286 -17.59 -34.77 1.45
C ALA A 286 -17.99 -35.47 2.76
N LYS A 287 -17.17 -35.37 3.81
CA LYS A 287 -17.47 -35.92 5.14
C LYS A 287 -16.84 -35.04 6.23
N PRO A 288 -17.63 -34.54 7.20
CA PRO A 288 -17.10 -33.88 8.40
C PRO A 288 -16.12 -34.78 9.15
N ASP A 289 -15.10 -34.19 9.78
CA ASP A 289 -14.08 -34.90 10.56
C ASP A 289 -13.37 -36.03 9.79
N SER A 290 -13.22 -35.87 8.48
CA SER A 290 -12.56 -36.84 7.60
C SER A 290 -11.04 -36.74 7.57
N ARG A 291 -10.45 -35.77 8.28
CA ARG A 291 -9.01 -35.52 8.30
C ARG A 291 -8.27 -36.76 8.80
N ARG A 292 -7.40 -37.31 7.97
CA ARG A 292 -6.58 -38.48 8.31
C ARG A 292 -5.23 -38.45 7.62
N HIS A 293 -4.26 -39.15 8.21
CA HIS A 293 -2.95 -39.34 7.62
C HIS A 293 -2.99 -40.46 6.57
N PHE A 294 -2.39 -40.22 5.42
CA PHE A 294 -2.16 -41.21 4.35
C PHE A 294 -0.67 -41.42 4.14
N LYS A 295 -0.28 -42.64 3.74
CA LYS A 295 1.05 -42.90 3.21
C LYS A 295 1.07 -42.67 1.69
N GLN A 296 2.22 -42.32 1.14
CA GLN A 296 2.40 -42.27 -0.31
C GLN A 296 2.07 -43.65 -0.91
N GLY A 297 1.28 -43.67 -1.98
CA GLY A 297 0.80 -44.90 -2.64
C GLY A 297 -0.44 -45.53 -1.99
N GLU A 298 -0.90 -45.06 -0.83
CA GLU A 298 -2.12 -45.57 -0.19
C GLU A 298 -3.37 -45.16 -0.98
N ILE A 299 -4.26 -46.12 -1.28
CA ILE A 299 -5.50 -45.83 -2.01
C ILE A 299 -6.44 -45.00 -1.12
N MET A 300 -6.81 -43.81 -1.61
CA MET A 300 -7.69 -42.91 -0.87
C MET A 300 -9.15 -43.37 -0.97
N PRO A 301 -9.87 -43.58 0.16
CA PRO A 301 -11.19 -44.19 0.14
C PRO A 301 -12.28 -43.20 -0.32
N SER A 302 -13.36 -43.72 -0.89
CA SER A 302 -14.60 -42.96 -1.08
C SER A 302 -15.37 -42.92 0.23
N THR A 303 -15.89 -41.76 0.62
CA THR A 303 -16.62 -41.62 1.90
C THR A 303 -18.11 -41.89 1.80
N GLY A 304 -18.63 -42.22 0.61
CA GLY A 304 -19.98 -42.74 0.38
C GLY A 304 -21.09 -41.85 0.93
N GLY A 305 -21.60 -40.92 0.12
CA GLY A 305 -22.78 -40.11 0.43
C GLY A 305 -23.43 -39.56 -0.84
N ASP A 306 -24.68 -39.14 -0.76
CA ASP A 306 -25.51 -38.69 -1.89
C ASP A 306 -25.00 -37.40 -2.59
N TYR A 307 -23.89 -36.82 -2.13
CA TYR A 307 -23.34 -35.52 -2.53
C TYR A 307 -22.17 -35.59 -3.54
N GLY A 308 -22.07 -36.66 -4.33
CA GLY A 308 -21.14 -36.74 -5.47
C GLY A 308 -19.77 -37.34 -5.17
N GLN A 309 -18.82 -37.15 -6.11
CA GLN A 309 -17.49 -37.78 -6.05
C GLN A 309 -16.65 -37.24 -4.88
N THR A 310 -16.02 -38.14 -4.12
CA THR A 310 -15.11 -37.78 -3.02
C THR A 310 -13.76 -37.31 -3.57
N PHE A 311 -13.34 -36.11 -3.20
CA PHE A 311 -12.01 -35.58 -3.50
C PHE A 311 -11.25 -35.28 -2.22
N TRP A 312 -10.02 -35.79 -2.12
CA TRP A 312 -9.12 -35.57 -1.02
C TRP A 312 -8.21 -34.38 -1.28
N GLN A 313 -8.09 -33.51 -0.28
CA GLN A 313 -7.34 -32.26 -0.32
C GLN A 313 -6.27 -32.27 0.77
N TRP A 314 -5.13 -31.67 0.47
CA TRP A 314 -4.04 -31.55 1.45
C TRP A 314 -4.52 -30.70 2.63
N SER A 315 -4.36 -31.20 3.86
CA SER A 315 -4.78 -30.46 5.04
C SER A 315 -3.80 -29.32 5.31
N PRO A 316 -4.26 -28.08 5.56
CA PRO A 316 -3.38 -26.98 5.97
C PRO A 316 -2.70 -27.25 7.32
N ASP A 317 -3.32 -28.09 8.16
CA ASP A 317 -2.75 -28.60 9.40
C ASP A 317 -2.16 -30.00 9.19
N GLN A 318 -0.88 -30.18 9.50
CA GLN A 318 -0.14 -31.45 9.38
C GLN A 318 0.24 -32.07 10.74
N SER A 319 -0.24 -31.53 11.86
CA SER A 319 -0.01 -32.11 13.18
C SER A 319 -0.87 -33.36 13.41
N ALA A 320 -0.44 -34.23 14.32
CA ALA A 320 -1.32 -35.28 14.82
C ALA A 320 -2.50 -34.65 15.61
N PRO A 321 -3.70 -35.28 15.62
CA PRO A 321 -4.79 -34.86 16.48
C PRO A 321 -4.34 -34.87 17.94
N THR A 322 -4.56 -33.77 18.63
CA THR A 322 -4.36 -33.67 20.07
C THR A 322 -5.47 -34.46 20.77
N LEU A 323 -5.10 -35.35 21.70
CA LEU A 323 -6.05 -36.13 22.51
C LEU A 323 -6.72 -35.30 23.59
#